data_AF-Q21151-F1
#
_entry.id   AF-Q21151-F1
#
_cell.length_a   1.000
_cell.length_b   1.000
_cell.length_c   1.000
_cell.angle_alpha   90.00
_cell.angle_beta   90.00
_cell.angle_gamma   90.00
#
_symmetry.space_group_name_H-M   'P 1'
#
loop_
_entity.id
_entity.type
_entity.pdbx_description
1 polymer ?
#
loop_
_entity_poly.entity_id
_entity_poly.type
_entity_poly.pdbx_seq_one_letter_code
_entity_poly.pdbx_strand_id
1 'polypeptide(L)'
;MTSSNKILLVFLLFFCIQDVASENGLDVSALSGKSKKFFFDMTKQVMGVPSLKPENLAAQAFFRSFLDKYTKLDDKVKNDMTQHVPKATKLFDAAAKKYNIDPSSAFKMLSTFFETFKKGASSEMASKGLQMAGKLLGGKGSGGGGGLLGFLGTRR
;
A
#
# COMPACT_ATOMS: atom_id res chain seq x y z
N MET A 1 36.93 -3.32 -15.96
CA MET A 1 36.10 -2.11 -15.80
C MET A 1 36.27 -1.58 -14.38
N THR A 2 36.78 -0.37 -14.29
CA THR A 2 37.40 0.27 -13.12
C THR A 2 36.40 0.56 -12.00
N SER A 3 36.88 0.46 -10.75
CA SER A 3 36.10 0.60 -9.51
C SER A 3 35.27 1.89 -9.40
N SER A 4 35.60 2.92 -10.19
CA SER A 4 34.86 4.19 -10.27
C SER A 4 33.40 4.04 -10.72
N ASN A 5 33.09 3.04 -11.55
CA ASN A 5 31.71 2.80 -12.01
C ASN A 5 30.81 2.21 -10.91
N LYS A 6 31.38 1.56 -9.89
CA LYS A 6 30.60 0.99 -8.78
C LYS A 6 30.11 2.09 -7.83
N ILE A 7 30.90 3.15 -7.65
CA ILE A 7 30.56 4.29 -6.78
C ILE A 7 29.42 5.10 -7.38
N LEU A 8 29.44 5.30 -8.70
CA LEU A 8 28.39 6.02 -9.45
C LEU A 8 27.04 5.28 -9.39
N LEU A 9 27.06 3.95 -9.41
CA LEU A 9 25.85 3.11 -9.32
C LEU A 9 25.23 3.13 -7.92
N VAL A 10 26.06 3.26 -6.88
CA VAL A 10 25.59 3.39 -5.48
C VAL A 10 24.96 4.76 -5.23
N PHE A 11 25.53 5.85 -5.78
CA PHE A 11 24.94 7.19 -5.68
C PHE A 11 23.58 7.30 -6.41
N LEU A 12 23.40 6.62 -7.54
CA LEU A 12 22.12 6.61 -8.28
C LEU A 12 21.02 5.85 -7.53
N LEU A 13 21.39 4.78 -6.80
CA LEU A 13 20.48 4.04 -5.92
C LEU A 13 20.09 4.85 -4.68
N PHE A 14 20.99 5.68 -4.16
CA PHE A 14 20.73 6.52 -2.99
C PHE A 14 19.78 7.69 -3.31
N PHE A 15 19.89 8.28 -4.50
CA PHE A 15 19.00 9.36 -4.94
C PHE A 15 17.56 8.91 -5.21
N CYS A 16 17.34 7.66 -5.62
CA CYS A 16 15.99 7.11 -5.83
C CYS A 16 15.22 6.82 -4.52
N ILE A 17 15.88 6.83 -3.35
CA ILE A 17 15.25 6.48 -2.06
C ILE A 17 14.86 7.75 -1.27
N GLN A 18 15.45 8.91 -1.54
CA GLN A 18 15.16 10.14 -0.78
C GLN A 18 13.85 10.84 -1.16
N ASP A 19 13.25 10.50 -2.29
CA ASP A 19 11.98 11.11 -2.76
C ASP A 19 10.71 10.38 -2.23
N VAL A 20 10.88 9.63 -1.13
CA VAL A 20 9.86 8.79 -0.47
C VAL A 20 9.04 9.58 0.56
N ALA A 21 9.37 10.85 0.81
CA ALA A 21 8.62 11.71 1.73
C ALA A 21 7.67 12.64 0.97
N SER A 22 6.38 12.27 0.95
CA SER A 22 5.22 13.16 0.98
C SER A 22 5.05 14.21 -0.12
N GLU A 23 4.02 14.07 -0.97
CA GLU A 23 3.05 15.16 -1.11
C GLU A 23 1.72 14.76 -1.79
N ASN A 24 1.68 13.81 -2.72
CA ASN A 24 0.39 13.29 -3.22
C ASN A 24 0.28 11.79 -2.95
N GLY A 25 -0.47 11.44 -1.90
CA GLY A 25 -0.87 10.07 -1.59
C GLY A 25 -1.56 9.41 -2.78
N LEU A 26 -1.65 8.09 -2.74
CA LEU A 26 -2.34 7.28 -3.75
C LEU A 26 -3.78 7.80 -3.92
N ASP A 27 -4.04 8.67 -4.89
CA ASP A 27 -5.39 9.19 -5.14
C ASP A 27 -6.22 8.16 -5.89
N VAL A 28 -6.58 7.11 -5.16
CA VAL A 28 -7.48 6.05 -5.63
C VAL A 28 -8.87 6.62 -5.89
N SER A 29 -9.23 7.76 -5.30
CA SER A 29 -10.55 8.37 -5.46
C SER A 29 -10.75 8.96 -6.86
N ALA A 30 -9.68 9.45 -7.50
CA ALA A 30 -9.71 9.99 -8.85
C ALA A 30 -9.66 8.92 -9.96
N LEU A 31 -9.26 7.68 -9.64
CA LEU A 31 -9.17 6.59 -10.61
C LEU A 31 -10.53 6.22 -11.24
N SER A 32 -10.50 5.77 -12.49
CA SER A 32 -11.64 5.16 -13.17
C SER A 32 -12.09 3.86 -12.48
N GLY A 33 -13.32 3.40 -12.76
CA GLY A 33 -13.86 2.18 -12.14
C GLY A 33 -12.98 0.94 -12.35
N LYS A 34 -12.37 0.76 -13.53
CA LYS A 34 -11.46 -0.36 -13.82
C LYS A 34 -10.16 -0.27 -13.02
N SER A 35 -9.55 0.92 -12.95
CA SER A 35 -8.31 1.13 -12.19
C SER A 35 -8.53 1.01 -10.68
N LYS A 36 -9.63 1.57 -10.16
CA LYS A 36 -10.06 1.37 -8.76
C LYS A 36 -10.21 -0.10 -8.44
N LYS A 37 -10.89 -0.86 -9.32
CA LYS A 37 -11.05 -2.31 -9.16
C LYS A 37 -9.70 -3.03 -9.13
N PHE A 38 -8.76 -2.70 -10.03
CA PHE A 38 -7.41 -3.26 -10.00
C PHE A 38 -6.69 -3.01 -8.67
N PHE A 39 -6.67 -1.76 -8.20
CA PHE A 39 -6.05 -1.41 -6.91
C PHE A 39 -6.74 -2.08 -5.72
N PHE A 40 -8.07 -2.20 -5.73
CA PHE A 40 -8.81 -2.85 -4.68
C PHE A 40 -8.56 -4.36 -4.65
N ASP A 41 -8.58 -5.02 -5.80
CA ASP A 41 -8.29 -6.45 -5.93
C ASP A 41 -6.83 -6.75 -5.52
N MET A 42 -5.88 -5.88 -5.89
CA MET A 42 -4.49 -5.93 -5.43
C MET A 42 -4.39 -5.75 -3.91
N THR A 43 -5.08 -4.75 -3.34
CA THR A 43 -5.07 -4.45 -1.90
C THR A 43 -5.65 -5.60 -1.09
N LYS A 44 -6.73 -6.24 -1.56
CA LYS A 44 -7.28 -7.44 -0.93
C LYS A 44 -6.29 -8.59 -0.92
N GLN A 45 -5.65 -8.85 -2.06
CA GLN A 45 -4.66 -9.93 -2.19
C GLN A 45 -3.45 -9.68 -1.28
N VAL A 46 -2.89 -8.46 -1.27
CA VAL A 46 -1.70 -8.13 -0.48
C VAL A 46 -1.95 -8.21 1.03
N MET A 47 -3.17 -7.88 1.48
CA MET A 47 -3.55 -7.99 2.89
C MET A 47 -3.63 -9.45 3.37
N GLY A 48 -3.94 -10.39 2.47
CA GLY A 48 -3.89 -11.83 2.73
C GLY A 48 -2.48 -12.43 2.72
N VAL A 49 -1.47 -11.68 2.28
CA VAL A 49 -0.07 -12.15 2.27
C VAL A 49 0.56 -11.89 3.66
N PRO A 50 0.99 -12.94 4.37
CA PRO A 50 1.50 -12.81 5.75
C PRO A 50 2.80 -12.01 5.81
N SER A 51 3.70 -12.24 4.86
CA SER A 51 4.97 -11.52 4.71
C SER A 51 5.22 -11.23 3.25
N LEU A 52 5.57 -10.00 2.94
CA LEU A 52 5.87 -9.53 1.58
C LEU A 52 7.35 -9.68 1.23
N LYS A 53 8.13 -10.38 2.07
CA LYS A 53 9.53 -10.68 1.77
C LYS A 53 9.62 -11.50 0.49
N PRO A 54 10.59 -11.21 -0.41
CA PRO A 54 10.73 -11.91 -1.68
C PRO A 54 11.06 -13.41 -1.52
N GLU A 55 11.52 -13.82 -0.34
CA GLU A 55 11.77 -15.22 0.04
C GLU A 55 10.48 -16.01 0.32
N ASN A 56 9.39 -15.32 0.66
CA ASN A 56 8.14 -15.97 1.01
C ASN A 56 7.41 -16.44 -0.26
N LEU A 57 7.08 -17.75 -0.33
CA LEU A 57 6.38 -18.33 -1.47
C LEU A 57 5.04 -17.64 -1.77
N ALA A 58 4.28 -17.23 -0.74
CA ALA A 58 3.02 -16.50 -0.91
C ALA A 58 3.24 -15.11 -1.49
N ALA A 59 4.31 -14.41 -1.08
CA ALA A 59 4.68 -13.12 -1.67
C ALA A 59 5.08 -13.26 -3.13
N GLN A 60 5.90 -14.26 -3.46
CA GLN A 60 6.28 -14.50 -4.86
C GLN A 60 5.07 -14.84 -5.72
N ALA A 61 4.15 -15.69 -5.23
CA ALA A 61 2.91 -16.01 -5.94
C ALA A 61 2.06 -14.75 -6.17
N PHE A 62 1.92 -13.91 -5.15
CA PHE A 62 1.25 -12.62 -5.24
C PHE A 62 1.95 -11.71 -6.27
N PHE A 63 3.26 -11.53 -6.22
CA PHE A 63 4.00 -10.67 -7.15
C PHE A 63 3.91 -11.15 -8.59
N ARG A 64 4.01 -12.47 -8.84
CA ARG A 64 3.80 -13.05 -10.18
C ARG A 64 2.40 -12.77 -10.69
N SER A 65 1.37 -13.04 -9.87
CA SER A 65 -0.02 -12.78 -10.25
C SER A 65 -0.30 -11.28 -10.46
N PHE A 66 0.27 -10.43 -9.61
CA PHE A 66 0.16 -8.99 -9.72
C PHE A 66 0.76 -8.47 -11.03
N LEU A 67 2.00 -8.88 -11.35
CA LEU A 67 2.67 -8.48 -12.58
C LEU A 67 1.95 -9.02 -13.82
N ASP A 68 1.47 -10.27 -13.80
CA ASP A 68 0.69 -10.83 -14.90
C ASP A 68 -0.62 -10.06 -15.15
N LYS A 69 -1.34 -9.70 -14.07
CA LYS A 69 -2.55 -8.86 -14.19
C LYS A 69 -2.21 -7.46 -14.68
N TYR A 70 -1.14 -6.85 -14.16
CA TYR A 70 -0.72 -5.51 -14.52
C TYR A 70 -0.31 -5.40 -16.00
N THR A 71 0.48 -6.34 -16.50
CA THR A 71 0.93 -6.32 -17.91
C THR A 71 -0.22 -6.49 -18.88
N LYS A 72 -1.27 -7.22 -18.49
CA LYS A 72 -2.51 -7.45 -19.26
C LYS A 72 -3.56 -6.34 -19.13
N LEU A 73 -3.33 -5.28 -18.35
CA LEU A 73 -4.25 -4.14 -18.30
C LEU A 73 -4.31 -3.43 -19.65
N ASP A 74 -5.52 -3.04 -20.05
CA ASP A 74 -5.77 -2.19 -21.22
C ASP A 74 -4.96 -0.88 -21.10
N ASP A 75 -4.47 -0.33 -22.23
CA ASP A 75 -3.70 0.92 -22.24
C ASP A 75 -4.47 2.09 -21.62
N LYS A 76 -5.80 2.12 -21.77
CA LYS A 76 -6.66 3.13 -21.11
C LYS A 76 -6.55 3.08 -19.58
N VAL A 77 -6.48 1.88 -19.00
CA VAL A 77 -6.36 1.69 -17.55
C VAL A 77 -4.96 2.07 -17.08
N LYS A 78 -3.91 1.67 -17.81
CA LYS A 78 -2.54 2.08 -17.50
C LYS A 78 -2.35 3.59 -17.58
N ASN A 79 -2.95 4.25 -18.57
CA ASN A 79 -2.93 5.71 -18.72
C ASN A 79 -3.64 6.40 -17.55
N ASP A 80 -4.83 5.93 -17.17
CA ASP A 80 -5.58 6.43 -16.00
C ASP A 80 -4.77 6.26 -14.69
N MET A 81 -4.12 5.10 -14.50
CA MET A 81 -3.20 4.88 -13.38
C MET A 81 -1.97 5.78 -13.44
N THR A 82 -1.43 6.05 -14.63
CA THR A 82 -0.27 6.95 -14.79
C THR A 82 -0.65 8.39 -14.42
N GLN A 83 -1.88 8.81 -14.74
CA GLN A 83 -2.38 10.16 -14.47
C GLN A 83 -2.63 10.39 -12.98
N HIS A 84 -3.27 9.44 -12.28
CA HIS A 84 -3.70 9.63 -10.90
C HIS A 84 -2.74 9.06 -9.85
N VAL A 85 -1.96 8.03 -10.21
CA VAL A 85 -1.02 7.36 -9.31
C VAL A 85 0.35 7.13 -9.98
N PRO A 86 0.98 8.18 -10.54
CA PRO A 86 2.19 8.07 -11.38
C PRO A 86 3.36 7.36 -10.68
N LYS A 87 3.55 7.59 -9.37
CA LYS A 87 4.64 6.97 -8.61
C LYS A 87 4.49 5.44 -8.56
N ALA A 88 3.29 4.94 -8.25
CA ALA A 88 3.00 3.51 -8.20
C ALA A 88 3.12 2.88 -9.59
N THR A 89 2.53 3.52 -10.61
CA THR A 89 2.53 3.03 -11.99
C THR A 89 3.94 2.92 -12.56
N LYS A 90 4.79 3.94 -12.35
CA LYS A 90 6.22 3.87 -12.74
C LYS A 90 6.97 2.71 -12.08
N LEU A 91 6.69 2.44 -10.81
CA LEU A 91 7.30 1.31 -10.10
C LEU A 91 6.82 -0.03 -10.67
N PHE A 92 5.53 -0.14 -10.99
CA PHE A 92 4.97 -1.34 -11.61
C PHE A 92 5.55 -1.60 -13.00
N ASP A 93 5.73 -0.55 -13.82
CA ASP A 93 6.40 -0.65 -15.11
C ASP A 93 7.86 -1.09 -14.98
N ALA A 94 8.59 -0.53 -14.02
CA ALA A 94 9.97 -0.92 -13.74
C ALA A 94 10.06 -2.39 -13.29
N ALA A 95 9.14 -2.82 -12.42
CA ALA A 95 9.04 -4.20 -11.97
C ALA A 95 8.68 -5.16 -13.10
N ALA A 96 7.71 -4.80 -13.96
CA ALA A 96 7.33 -5.60 -15.12
C ALA A 96 8.50 -5.77 -16.11
N LYS A 97 9.24 -4.69 -16.40
CA LYS A 97 10.44 -4.74 -17.24
C LYS A 97 11.52 -5.64 -16.64
N LYS A 98 11.77 -5.52 -15.34
CA LYS A 98 12.76 -6.36 -14.65
C LYS A 98 12.31 -7.81 -14.53
N TYR A 99 11.02 -8.09 -14.41
CA TYR A 99 10.52 -9.46 -14.23
C TYR A 99 10.90 -10.39 -15.39
N ASN A 100 10.98 -9.84 -16.61
CA ASN A 100 11.43 -10.59 -17.80
C ASN A 100 12.95 -10.80 -17.86
N ILE A 101 13.73 -10.15 -16.99
CA ILE A 101 15.20 -10.19 -16.98
C ILE A 101 15.70 -10.88 -15.71
N ASP A 102 15.28 -10.37 -14.55
CA ASP A 102 15.58 -10.85 -13.21
C ASP A 102 14.32 -10.72 -12.31
N PRO A 103 13.55 -11.82 -12.18
CA PRO A 103 12.38 -11.88 -11.31
C PRO A 103 12.68 -11.51 -9.86
N SER A 104 13.87 -11.85 -9.34
CA SER A 104 14.24 -11.56 -7.95
C SER A 104 14.38 -10.06 -7.71
N SER A 105 14.97 -9.33 -8.66
CA SER A 105 15.01 -7.86 -8.63
C SER A 105 13.63 -7.22 -8.72
N ALA A 106 12.75 -7.75 -9.57
CA ALA A 106 11.36 -7.30 -9.64
C ALA A 106 10.62 -7.49 -8.32
N PHE A 107 10.76 -8.65 -7.69
CA PHE A 107 10.13 -8.97 -6.40
C PHE A 107 10.67 -8.11 -5.26
N LYS A 108 11.96 -7.76 -5.24
CA LYS A 108 12.53 -6.83 -4.24
C LYS A 108 11.90 -5.43 -4.33
N MET A 109 11.70 -4.92 -5.55
CA MET A 109 11.06 -3.61 -5.76
C MET A 109 9.60 -3.63 -5.30
N LEU A 110 8.84 -4.68 -5.68
CA LEU A 110 7.45 -4.83 -5.27
C LEU A 110 7.32 -5.06 -3.77
N SER A 111 8.18 -5.90 -3.17
CA SER A 111 8.24 -6.13 -1.73
C SER A 111 8.41 -4.82 -0.96
N THR A 112 9.38 -4.00 -1.35
CA THR A 112 9.63 -2.70 -0.71
C THR A 112 8.40 -1.78 -0.83
N PHE A 113 7.81 -1.69 -2.03
CA PHE A 113 6.60 -0.90 -2.25
C PHE A 113 5.43 -1.38 -1.40
N PHE A 114 5.12 -2.68 -1.45
CA PHE A 114 3.97 -3.25 -0.75
C PHE A 114 4.17 -3.30 0.76
N GLU A 115 5.38 -3.45 1.26
CA GLU A 115 5.67 -3.32 2.70
C GLU A 115 5.45 -1.88 3.16
N THR A 116 5.91 -0.90 2.38
CA THR A 116 5.66 0.53 2.64
C THR A 116 4.18 0.85 2.53
N PHE A 117 3.48 0.28 1.55
CA PHE A 117 2.04 0.41 1.37
C PHE A 117 1.27 -0.21 2.53
N LYS A 118 1.64 -1.42 3.00
CA LYS A 118 0.99 -2.09 4.14
C LYS A 118 1.26 -1.34 5.44
N LYS A 119 2.48 -0.82 5.65
CA LYS A 119 2.84 0.04 6.79
C LYS A 119 2.12 1.39 6.73
N GLY A 120 2.05 2.01 5.56
CA GLY A 120 1.38 3.29 5.33
C GLY A 120 -0.13 3.17 5.50
N ALA A 121 -0.76 2.15 4.91
CA ALA A 121 -2.17 1.84 5.09
C ALA A 121 -2.47 1.49 6.56
N SER A 122 -1.60 0.73 7.23
CA SER A 122 -1.72 0.47 8.66
C SER A 122 -1.53 1.72 9.49
N SER A 123 -0.65 2.64 9.12
CA SER A 123 -0.40 3.90 9.84
C SER A 123 -1.53 4.90 9.61
N GLU A 124 -2.12 4.97 8.42
CA GLU A 124 -3.31 5.78 8.14
C GLU A 124 -4.55 5.20 8.81
N MET A 125 -4.73 3.88 8.78
CA MET A 125 -5.81 3.21 9.52
C MET A 125 -5.60 3.30 11.03
N ALA A 126 -4.37 3.20 11.51
CA ALA A 126 -4.05 3.39 12.92
C ALA A 126 -4.21 4.85 13.34
N SER A 127 -3.81 5.83 12.53
CA SER A 127 -4.01 7.25 12.86
C SER A 127 -5.50 7.62 12.81
N LYS A 128 -6.24 7.16 11.80
CA LYS A 128 -7.72 7.31 11.74
C LYS A 128 -8.39 6.54 12.88
N GLY A 129 -7.93 5.35 13.21
CA GLY A 129 -8.42 4.51 14.30
C GLY A 129 -8.14 5.12 15.69
N LEU A 130 -6.96 5.70 15.90
CA LEU A 130 -6.55 6.39 17.12
C LEU A 130 -7.25 7.75 17.24
N GLN A 131 -7.50 8.45 16.14
CA GLN A 131 -8.34 9.66 16.14
C GLN A 131 -9.81 9.33 16.45
N MET A 132 -10.35 8.22 15.92
CA MET A 132 -11.70 7.77 16.25
C MET A 132 -11.78 7.27 17.70
N ALA A 133 -10.81 6.46 18.15
CA ALA A 133 -10.71 6.00 19.53
C ALA A 133 -10.44 7.16 20.50
N GLY A 134 -9.64 8.15 20.11
CA GLY A 134 -9.39 9.37 20.88
C GLY A 134 -10.62 10.26 20.97
N LYS A 135 -11.45 10.33 19.91
CA LYS A 135 -12.78 10.96 19.98
C LYS A 135 -13.75 10.19 20.89
N LEU A 136 -13.61 8.87 20.99
CA LEU A 136 -14.46 8.03 21.84
C LEU A 136 -13.99 7.93 23.31
N LEU A 137 -12.68 8.01 23.57
CA LEU A 137 -12.07 7.81 24.90
C LEU A 137 -11.52 9.11 25.52
N GLY A 138 -11.26 10.14 24.71
CA GLY A 138 -10.72 11.44 25.12
C GLY A 138 -11.76 12.55 25.32
N GLY A 139 -13.05 12.22 25.22
CA GLY A 139 -14.18 13.12 25.51
C GLY A 139 -14.38 13.36 27.01
N LYS A 140 -13.41 14.01 27.65
CA LYS A 140 -13.54 14.60 28.99
C LYS A 140 -14.41 15.86 28.89
N GLY A 141 -15.64 15.80 29.42
CA GLY A 141 -16.53 16.95 29.62
C GLY A 141 -17.98 16.51 29.80
N SER A 142 -18.46 16.34 31.02
CA SER A 142 -19.35 17.31 31.69
C SER A 142 -20.81 17.25 31.21
N GLY A 143 -21.71 16.68 32.03
CA GLY A 143 -23.10 17.15 32.11
C GLY A 143 -24.21 16.14 31.80
N GLY A 144 -24.89 15.67 32.85
CA GLY A 144 -26.34 15.84 32.97
C GLY A 144 -27.29 14.73 32.50
N GLY A 145 -27.88 14.01 33.46
CA GLY A 145 -29.23 13.39 33.41
C GLY A 145 -29.35 12.12 32.56
N GLY A 146 -29.98 11.02 32.96
CA GLY A 146 -30.98 10.75 33.98
C GLY A 146 -31.83 9.58 33.45
N GLY A 147 -31.96 8.48 34.22
CA GLY A 147 -32.69 7.26 33.85
C GLY A 147 -31.80 6.26 33.08
N LEU A 148 -31.69 4.98 33.41
CA LEU A 148 -32.69 4.07 33.97
C LEU A 148 -31.99 3.04 34.88
N LEU A 149 -32.06 3.29 36.18
CA LEU A 149 -31.98 2.29 37.26
C LEU A 149 -33.18 1.33 37.15
N GLY A 150 -33.21 0.46 36.13
CA GLY A 150 -34.41 -0.33 35.82
C GLY A 150 -34.20 -1.81 35.50
N PHE A 151 -32.96 -2.32 35.48
CA PHE A 151 -32.70 -3.71 35.05
C PHE A 151 -32.15 -4.63 36.15
N LEU A 152 -32.13 -4.17 37.40
CA LEU A 152 -31.75 -4.95 38.58
C LEU A 152 -32.93 -4.97 39.56
N GLY A 153 -33.80 -5.97 39.42
CA GLY A 153 -34.85 -6.22 40.40
C GLY A 153 -36.02 -7.03 39.87
N THR A 154 -36.24 -8.19 40.49
CA THR A 154 -37.51 -8.95 40.54
C THR A 154 -37.69 -10.06 39.52
N ARG A 155 -37.16 -11.25 39.84
CA ARG A 155 -38.04 -12.40 40.08
C ARG A 155 -37.53 -13.19 41.28
N ARG A 156 -38.36 -13.19 42.32
CA ARG A 156 -38.40 -14.19 43.39
C ARG A 156 -38.60 -15.58 42.80
#